data_AF-A0A7Y0AJ84-F1
#
_entry.id   AF-A0A7Y0AJ84-F1
#
_cell.length_a   1.000
_cell.length_b   1.000
_cell.length_c   1.000
_cell.angle_alpha   90.00
_cell.angle_beta   90.00
_cell.angle_gamma   90.00
#
_symmetry.space_group_name_H-M   'P 1'
#
loop_
_entity.id
_entity.type
_entity.pdbx_description
1 polymer ?
#
loop_
_entity_poly.entity_id
_entity_poly.type
_entity_poly.pdbx_seq_one_letter_code
_entity_poly.pdbx_strand_id
1 'polypeptide(L)' 'MSRLKRLKNIDGLIENLQTIISQSQCSLSEIELNLLNEAIAKLMMLRSKKGLTDKQYQIEISDILELIYNFLTK' A
#
# COMPACT_ATOMS: atom_id res chain seq x y z
N MET A 1 -13.76 -8.82 -8.21
CA MET A 1 -14.02 -8.64 -6.75
C MET A 1 -15.05 -7.52 -6.55
N SER A 2 -15.94 -7.57 -5.55
CA SER A 2 -16.88 -6.45 -5.31
C SER A 2 -16.15 -5.18 -4.88
N ARG A 3 -16.68 -4.00 -5.24
CA ARG A 3 -16.10 -2.69 -4.87
C ARG A 3 -15.93 -2.57 -3.36
N LEU A 4 -16.92 -3.02 -2.58
CA LEU A 4 -16.87 -2.96 -1.11
C LEU A 4 -15.72 -3.80 -0.55
N LYS A 5 -15.55 -5.03 -1.04
CA LYS A 5 -14.46 -5.92 -0.59
C LYS A 5 -13.09 -5.33 -0.94
N ARG A 6 -12.96 -4.75 -2.14
CA ARG A 6 -11.74 -4.06 -2.56
C ARG A 6 -11.40 -2.88 -1.64
N LEU A 7 -12.37 -2.04 -1.32
CA LEU A 7 -12.15 -0.89 -0.43
C LEU A 7 -11.75 -1.36 0.98
N LYS A 8 -12.43 -2.37 1.53
CA LYS A 8 -12.04 -2.95 2.83
C LYS A 8 -10.60 -3.49 2.83
N ASN A 9 -10.19 -4.16 1.74
CA ASN A 9 -8.83 -4.67 1.63
C ASN A 9 -7.79 -3.53 1.55
N ILE A 10 -8.08 -2.46 0.80
CA ILE A 10 -7.19 -1.31 0.70
C ILE A 10 -7.09 -0.60 2.06
N ASP A 11 -8.22 -0.37 2.72
CA ASP A 11 -8.28 0.30 4.03
C ASP A 11 -7.50 -0.49 5.09
N GLY A 12 -7.69 -1.82 5.14
CA GLY A 12 -6.93 -2.67 6.06
C GLY A 12 -5.43 -2.73 5.76
N LEU A 13 -5.02 -2.64 4.49
CA LEU A 13 -3.59 -2.60 4.15
C LEU A 13 -2.97 -1.26 4.56
N ILE A 14 -3.67 -0.13 4.36
CA ILE A 14 -3.22 1.18 4.82
C ILE A 14 -3.03 1.17 6.35
N GLU A 15 -4.01 0.66 7.10
CA GLU A 15 -3.95 0.57 8.56
C GLU A 15 -2.76 -0.29 9.03
N ASN A 16 -2.51 -1.43 8.39
CA ASN A 16 -1.38 -2.29 8.72
C ASN A 16 -0.03 -1.59 8.46
N LEU A 17 0.13 -0.91 7.32
CA LEU A 17 1.36 -0.18 7.01
C LEU A 17 1.60 0.98 7.98
N GLN A 18 0.54 1.72 8.34
CA GLN A 18 0.62 2.78 9.37
C GLN A 18 0.98 2.21 10.74
N THR A 19 0.44 1.05 11.10
CA THR A 19 0.77 0.35 12.34
C THR A 19 2.25 -0.03 12.38
N ILE A 20 2.80 -0.59 11.29
CA ILE A 20 4.23 -0.90 11.17
C ILE A 20 5.07 0.37 11.38
N ILE A 21 4.75 1.48 10.70
CA ILE A 21 5.47 2.75 10.88
C ILE A 21 5.43 3.20 12.34
N SER A 22 4.27 3.13 12.99
CA SER A 22 4.11 3.59 14.38
C SER A 22 4.86 2.71 15.40
N GLN A 23 4.87 1.39 15.19
CA GLN A 23 5.47 0.43 16.12
C GLN A 23 6.99 0.27 15.90
N SER A 24 7.47 0.54 14.68
CA SER A 24 8.87 0.37 14.30
C SER A 24 9.58 1.70 14.05
N GLN A 25 9.02 2.83 14.48
CA GLN A 25 9.52 4.18 14.18
C GLN A 25 11.03 4.35 14.44
N CYS A 26 11.55 3.82 15.55
CA CYS A 26 12.96 3.94 15.91
C CYS A 26 13.90 2.93 15.21
N SER A 27 13.33 1.97 14.47
CA SER A 27 14.06 0.91 13.78
C SER A 27 14.08 1.09 12.27
N LEU A 28 13.23 1.97 11.73
CA LEU A 28 13.14 2.24 10.31
C LEU A 28 14.20 3.25 9.88
N SER A 29 14.97 2.89 8.86
CA SER A 29 15.77 3.85 8.11
C SER A 29 14.87 4.83 7.34
N GLU A 30 15.45 5.95 6.94
CA GLU A 30 14.77 6.93 6.09
C GLU A 30 14.27 6.31 4.77
N ILE A 31 15.02 5.35 4.21
CA ILE A 31 14.66 4.65 2.98
C ILE A 31 13.43 3.77 3.21
N GLU A 32 13.41 2.97 4.28
CA GLU A 32 12.28 2.11 4.61
C GLU A 32 11.02 2.93 4.91
N LEU A 33 11.17 4.03 5.65
CA LEU A 33 10.07 4.95 5.94
C LEU A 33 9.49 5.56 4.64
N ASN A 34 10.35 5.94 3.69
CA ASN A 34 9.93 6.46 2.41
C ASN A 34 9.19 5.40 1.56
N LEU A 35 9.67 4.15 1.53
CA LEU A 35 9.00 3.05 0.83
C LEU A 35 7.59 2.80 1.38
N LEU A 36 7.44 2.77 2.71
CA LEU A 36 6.15 2.56 3.37
C LEU A 36 5.19 3.73 3.11
N ASN A 37 5.68 4.97 3.19
CA ASN A 37 4.87 6.16 2.90
C ASN A 37 4.42 6.22 1.43
N GLU A 38 5.30 5.87 0.49
CA GLU A 38 4.96 5.81 -0.93
C GLU A 38 3.90 4.73 -1.21
N ALA A 39 4.02 3.56 -0.56
CA ALA A 39 3.04 2.49 -0.67
C ALA A 39 1.66 2.94 -0.16
N ILE A 40 1.61 3.64 0.98
CA ILE A 40 0.37 4.22 1.52
C ILE A 40 -0.22 5.24 0.54
N ALA A 41 0.60 6.13 -0.03
CA ALA A 41 0.13 7.13 -0.99
C ALA A 41 -0.51 6.49 -2.23
N LYS A 42 0.14 5.46 -2.81
CA LYS A 42 -0.43 4.69 -3.93
C LYS A 42 -1.72 3.97 -3.56
N LEU A 43 -1.83 3.40 -2.36
CA LEU A 43 -3.06 2.79 -1.86
C LEU A 43 -4.20 3.80 -1.71
N MET A 44 -3.93 4.99 -1.16
CA MET A 44 -4.93 6.07 -1.06
C MET A 44 -5.40 6.54 -2.44
N MET A 45 -4.49 6.65 -3.42
CA MET A 45 -4.84 6.94 -4.80
C MET A 45 -5.74 5.84 -5.38
N LEU A 46 -5.37 4.57 -5.23
CA LEU A 46 -6.14 3.41 -5.73
C LEU A 46 -7.54 3.34 -5.10
N ARG A 47 -7.66 3.67 -3.81
CA ARG A 47 -8.93 3.76 -3.08
C ARG A 47 -9.90 4.76 -3.73
N SER A 48 -9.39 5.92 -4.14
CA SER A 48 -10.19 7.01 -4.70
C SER A 48 -10.73 6.71 -6.10
N LYS A 49 -10.00 5.89 -6.88
CA LYS A 49 -10.33 5.62 -8.28
C LYS A 49 -11.64 4.82 -8.41
N LYS A 50 -12.48 5.26 -9.35
CA LYS A 50 -13.75 4.61 -9.72
C LYS A 50 -13.63 4.03 -11.13
N GLY A 51 -14.40 2.99 -11.44
CA GLY A 51 -14.46 2.45 -12.80
C GLY A 51 -13.18 1.75 -13.30
N LEU A 52 -12.27 1.32 -12.42
CA LEU A 52 -11.12 0.52 -12.85
C LEU A 52 -11.55 -0.81 -13.47
N THR A 53 -10.92 -1.14 -14.60
CA THR A 53 -10.87 -2.50 -15.11
C THR A 53 -9.98 -3.38 -14.22
N ASP A 54 -10.18 -4.69 -14.27
CA ASP A 54 -9.36 -5.64 -13.50
C ASP A 54 -7.88 -5.55 -13.88
N LYS A 55 -7.55 -5.31 -15.15
CA LYS A 55 -6.17 -5.14 -15.62
C LYS A 55 -5.50 -3.91 -15.01
N GLN A 56 -6.19 -2.75 -15.03
CA GLN A 56 -5.67 -1.54 -14.39
C GLN A 56 -5.48 -1.75 -12.89
N TYR A 57 -6.41 -2.47 -12.25
CA TYR A 57 -6.30 -2.76 -10.82
C TYR A 57 -5.07 -3.61 -10.52
N GLN A 58 -4.79 -4.63 -11.34
CA GLN A 58 -3.59 -5.47 -11.19
C GLN A 58 -2.29 -4.69 -11.36
N ILE A 59 -2.21 -3.78 -12.33
CA ILE A 59 -1.03 -2.94 -12.55
C ILE A 59 -0.75 -2.08 -11.31
N GLU A 60 -1.76 -1.38 -10.81
CA GLU A 60 -1.61 -0.51 -9.63
C GLU A 60 -1.23 -1.30 -8.38
N ILE A 61 -1.74 -2.52 -8.23
CA ILE A 61 -1.35 -3.41 -7.12
C ILE A 61 0.09 -3.90 -7.29
N SER A 62 0.55 -4.18 -8.52
CA SER A 62 1.93 -4.61 -8.77
C SER A 62 2.94 -3.57 -8.29
N ASP A 63 2.70 -2.29 -8.59
CA ASP A 63 3.54 -1.18 -8.10
C ASP A 63 3.60 -1.14 -6.56
N ILE A 64 2.47 -1.34 -5.90
CA ILE A 64 2.39 -1.33 -4.43
C ILE A 64 3.15 -2.54 -3.85
N LEU A 65 3.03 -3.71 -4.48
CA LEU A 65 3.74 -4.91 -4.07
C LEU A 65 5.25 -4.77 -4.22
N GLU A 66 5.73 -4.08 -5.26
CA GLU A 66 7.15 -3.81 -5.44
C GLU A 66 7.72 -2.97 -4.29
N LEU A 67 7.01 -1.92 -3.86
CA LEU A 67 7.41 -1.11 -2.71
C LEU A 67 7.46 -1.92 -1.41
N ILE A 68 6.44 -2.75 -1.17
CA ILE A 68 6.38 -3.63 0.01
C ILE A 68 7.49 -4.68 -0.04
N TYR A 69 7.75 -5.27 -1.21
CA TYR A 69 8.82 -6.24 -1.39
C TYR A 69 10.19 -5.61 -1.10
N ASN A 70 10.45 -4.43 -1.66
CA ASN A 70 11.69 -3.70 -1.41
C ASN A 70 11.90 -3.35 0.07
N PHE A 71 10.82 -3.12 0.82
CA PHE A 71 10.86 -2.94 2.26
C PHE A 71 11.19 -4.25 3.01
N LEU A 72 10.66 -5.40 2.59
CA LEU A 72 10.86 -6.68 3.28
C LEU A 72 12.20 -7.38 2.98
N THR A 73 12.84 -7.05 1.86
CA THR A 73 14.06 -7.74 1.40
C THR A 73 15.35 -6.91 1.50
N LYS A 74 15.24 -5.65 1.93
CA LYS A 74 16.39 -4.84 2.34
C LYS A 74 16.51 -4.83 3.86
#